data_AF-A0A453QR67-F1
#
_entry.id   AF-A0A453QR67-F1
#
_cell.length_a   1.000
_cell.length_b   1.000
_cell.length_c   1.000
_cell.angle_alpha   90.00
_cell.angle_beta   90.00
_cell.angle_gamma   90.00
#
_symmetry.space_group_name_H-M   'P 1'
#
loop_
_entity.id
_entity.type
_entity.pdbx_description
1 polymer ?
#
loop_
_entity_poly.entity_id
_entity_poly.type
_entity_poly.pdbx_seq_one_letter_code
_entity_poly.pdbx_strand_id
1 'polypeptide(L)'
;SATLSLHPLALTAAAMPPPPPPPVHLRLRVSITPPHPLPLPYSRRFSSATSGPATARHLSLRCGSRRRVPVCAARSEAAGAEGFDEELGRLLELLPGELRRRVEDHPELPALVEVVMDLGRPPLARFPSGDFLLSHRPISFDDLRQATAKVGDFGGDNRAGISRTLHRISAIRNRQGDIVGLTCRVGRAVPGSANLLQDLVKDGGSLLLIGPPGVGKTTVIREIARMLADDYDKRVMIVDTSNEIGGDGDIPHPGIGNARRLQVPNQEMQHKVC
;
A
#
# COMPACT_ATOMS: atom_id res chain seq x y z
N SER A 1 16.54 36.56 -77.39
CA SER A 1 16.59 36.23 -75.95
C SER A 1 16.06 34.82 -75.77
N ALA A 2 16.96 33.90 -75.44
CA ALA A 2 16.76 32.46 -75.59
C ALA A 2 16.05 31.84 -74.38
N THR A 3 15.07 30.98 -74.69
CA THR A 3 14.35 30.05 -73.81
C THR A 3 15.32 28.96 -73.32
N LEU A 4 15.38 28.72 -72.00
CA LEU A 4 16.17 27.64 -71.41
C LEU A 4 15.30 26.67 -70.60
N SER A 5 15.47 25.41 -70.98
CA SER A 5 14.74 24.20 -70.63
C SER A 5 15.05 23.72 -69.21
N LEU A 6 14.02 23.16 -68.55
CA LEU A 6 14.11 22.40 -67.29
C LEU A 6 14.54 20.96 -67.58
N HIS A 7 15.64 20.52 -66.95
CA HIS A 7 15.98 19.11 -66.78
C HIS A 7 15.87 18.71 -65.29
N PRO A 8 15.35 17.51 -64.96
CA PRO A 8 15.10 17.09 -63.60
C PRO A 8 16.33 16.44 -62.94
N LEU A 9 16.61 16.78 -61.68
CA LEU A 9 17.55 16.05 -60.83
C LEU A 9 16.82 14.92 -60.10
N ALA A 10 17.21 13.69 -60.40
CA ALA A 10 16.76 12.48 -59.73
C ALA A 10 17.36 12.42 -58.31
N LEU A 11 16.50 12.38 -57.29
CA LEU A 11 16.89 12.04 -55.92
C LEU A 11 16.62 10.54 -55.71
N THR A 12 17.70 9.76 -55.59
CA THR A 12 17.66 8.34 -55.28
C THR A 12 17.20 8.13 -53.84
N ALA A 13 16.02 7.52 -53.66
CA ALA A 13 15.51 7.09 -52.36
C ALA A 13 16.28 5.84 -51.89
N ALA A 14 17.05 5.97 -50.81
CA ALA A 14 17.59 4.82 -50.09
C ALA A 14 16.46 4.15 -49.29
N ALA A 15 16.19 2.88 -49.56
CA ALA A 15 15.19 2.08 -48.87
C ALA A 15 15.62 1.82 -47.41
N MET A 16 14.79 2.21 -46.44
CA MET A 16 14.97 1.83 -45.03
C MET A 16 14.60 0.35 -44.82
N PRO A 17 15.29 -0.38 -43.93
CA PRO A 17 14.93 -1.76 -43.59
C PRO A 17 13.61 -1.85 -42.81
N PRO A 18 12.84 -2.95 -42.96
CA PRO A 18 11.55 -3.10 -42.31
C PRO A 18 11.69 -3.26 -40.78
N PRO A 19 10.67 -2.83 -40.00
CA PRO A 19 10.68 -2.96 -38.55
C PRO A 19 10.58 -4.43 -38.10
N PRO A 20 11.11 -4.75 -36.90
CA PRO A 20 11.05 -6.11 -36.36
C PRO A 20 9.61 -6.53 -36.00
N PRO A 21 9.29 -7.83 -36.07
CA PRO A 21 7.95 -8.34 -35.78
C PRO A 21 7.59 -8.19 -34.28
N PRO A 22 6.30 -8.02 -33.95
CA PRO A 22 5.86 -7.88 -32.56
C PRO A 22 6.04 -9.18 -31.76
N PRO A 23 6.24 -9.08 -30.43
CA PRO A 23 6.45 -10.26 -29.58
C PRO A 23 5.19 -11.13 -29.53
N VAL A 24 5.40 -12.44 -29.67
CA VAL A 24 4.35 -13.46 -29.63
C VAL A 24 3.85 -13.60 -28.18
N HIS A 25 2.63 -13.16 -27.91
CA HIS A 25 1.98 -13.37 -26.61
C HIS A 25 1.57 -14.84 -26.45
N LEU A 26 2.33 -15.59 -25.63
CA LEU A 26 1.92 -16.91 -25.18
C LEU A 26 0.83 -16.76 -24.11
N ARG A 27 -0.43 -17.00 -24.48
CA ARG A 27 -1.55 -17.06 -23.51
C ARG A 27 -1.48 -18.40 -22.76
N LEU A 28 -0.96 -18.38 -21.53
CA LEU A 28 -1.18 -19.49 -20.59
C LEU A 28 -2.55 -19.29 -19.91
N ARG A 29 -3.47 -20.23 -20.12
CA ARG A 29 -4.79 -20.25 -19.48
C ARG A 29 -4.69 -21.16 -18.26
N VAL A 30 -4.61 -20.58 -17.06
CA VAL A 30 -4.66 -21.36 -15.81
C VAL A 30 -6.08 -21.29 -15.27
N SER A 31 -6.82 -22.39 -15.40
CA SER A 31 -8.13 -22.58 -14.77
C SER A 31 -7.94 -23.19 -13.38
N ILE A 32 -8.19 -22.41 -12.33
CA ILE A 32 -8.23 -22.91 -10.95
C ILE A 32 -9.69 -23.28 -10.66
N THR A 33 -9.97 -24.58 -10.53
CA THR A 33 -11.23 -25.07 -9.97
C THR A 33 -11.23 -24.89 -8.45
N PRO A 34 -12.34 -24.44 -7.84
CA PRO A 34 -12.41 -24.28 -6.39
C PRO A 34 -12.42 -25.65 -5.70
N PRO A 35 -11.77 -25.82 -4.52
CA PRO A 35 -11.86 -27.05 -3.76
C PRO A 35 -13.25 -27.17 -3.10
N HIS A 36 -13.84 -28.36 -3.19
CA HIS A 36 -15.06 -28.72 -2.47
C HIS A 36 -14.86 -28.59 -0.94
N PRO A 37 -15.88 -28.13 -0.19
CA PRO A 37 -15.79 -28.04 1.27
C PRO A 37 -15.89 -29.43 1.91
N LEU A 38 -14.91 -29.78 2.74
CA LEU A 38 -14.97 -30.94 3.64
C LEU A 38 -15.66 -30.54 4.97
N PRO A 39 -16.38 -31.46 5.61
CA PRO A 39 -17.26 -31.16 6.74
C PRO A 39 -16.51 -30.99 8.07
N LEU A 40 -17.00 -30.07 8.89
CA LEU A 40 -16.54 -29.77 10.26
C LEU A 40 -16.74 -30.97 11.21
N PRO A 41 -15.78 -31.29 12.10
CA PRO A 41 -16.04 -32.23 13.17
C PRO A 41 -16.68 -31.54 14.39
N TYR A 42 -17.80 -32.13 14.77
CA TYR A 42 -18.63 -31.94 15.95
C TYR A 42 -17.84 -32.02 17.27
N SER A 43 -18.13 -31.09 18.19
CA SER A 43 -17.56 -31.01 19.53
C SER A 43 -17.95 -32.22 20.38
N ARG A 44 -16.95 -32.91 20.96
CA ARG A 44 -17.16 -33.83 22.08
C ARG A 44 -16.31 -33.42 23.28
N ARG A 45 -17.00 -33.47 24.42
CA ARG A 45 -16.62 -33.06 25.77
C ARG A 45 -15.33 -33.75 26.24
N PHE A 46 -14.51 -32.98 26.95
CA PHE A 46 -13.42 -33.48 27.78
C PHE A 46 -13.97 -34.22 29.00
N SER A 47 -13.49 -35.44 29.22
CA SER A 47 -13.41 -36.09 30.54
C SER A 47 -12.00 -36.65 30.72
N SER A 48 -11.44 -36.35 31.89
CA SER A 48 -10.11 -36.69 32.39
C SER A 48 -9.87 -38.19 32.61
N ALA A 49 -8.62 -38.67 32.38
CA ALA A 49 -7.96 -39.71 33.20
C ALA A 49 -6.51 -40.04 32.73
N THR A 50 -5.54 -39.74 33.60
CA THR A 50 -4.38 -40.53 34.08
C THR A 50 -3.41 -41.32 33.15
N SER A 51 -2.13 -40.90 33.26
CA SER A 51 -0.89 -41.65 33.58
C SER A 51 -0.30 -42.74 32.66
N GLY A 52 1.01 -42.59 32.37
CA GLY A 52 1.95 -43.72 32.13
C GLY A 52 3.06 -43.43 31.11
N PRO A 53 4.37 -43.59 31.43
CA PRO A 53 5.48 -43.27 30.52
C PRO A 53 5.95 -44.51 29.74
N ALA A 54 6.49 -44.31 28.52
CA ALA A 54 7.23 -45.35 27.81
C ALA A 54 8.37 -44.77 26.96
N THR A 55 9.51 -45.44 27.09
CA THR A 55 10.85 -45.13 26.61
C THR A 55 11.14 -45.56 25.17
N ALA A 56 12.17 -44.92 24.59
CA ALA A 56 13.04 -45.38 23.50
C ALA A 56 12.43 -45.29 22.08
N ARG A 57 13.15 -44.94 21.00
CA ARG A 57 14.53 -45.27 20.63
C ARG A 57 15.17 -44.23 19.69
N HIS A 58 16.49 -44.14 19.79
CA HIS A 58 17.42 -43.52 18.85
C HIS A 58 17.31 -44.14 17.45
N LEU A 59 17.17 -43.31 16.41
CA LEU A 59 17.66 -43.62 15.07
C LEU A 59 18.40 -42.40 14.51
N SER A 60 19.72 -42.54 14.46
CA SER A 60 20.65 -41.62 13.82
C SER A 60 20.64 -41.88 12.32
N LEU A 61 20.37 -40.85 11.52
CA LEU A 61 20.71 -40.80 10.10
C LEU A 61 21.58 -39.58 9.83
N ARG A 62 22.75 -39.86 9.27
CA ARG A 62 23.82 -38.90 8.97
C ARG A 62 23.46 -38.00 7.79
N CYS A 63 23.76 -36.73 7.99
CA CYS A 63 24.29 -35.71 7.08
C CYS A 63 24.08 -35.88 5.56
N GLY A 64 23.27 -34.99 5.00
CA GLY A 64 23.40 -34.46 3.64
C GLY A 64 23.42 -32.94 3.72
N SER A 65 24.45 -32.32 3.16
CA SER A 65 24.79 -30.89 3.27
C SER A 65 23.62 -29.94 2.94
N ARG A 66 23.03 -29.30 3.94
CA ARG A 66 22.20 -28.11 3.74
C ARG A 66 23.09 -26.88 3.73
N ARG A 67 23.31 -26.31 2.55
CA ARG A 67 23.79 -24.93 2.42
C ARG A 67 22.89 -24.03 3.27
N ARG A 68 23.47 -23.36 4.27
CA ARG A 68 22.81 -22.31 5.04
C ARG A 68 22.44 -21.18 4.09
N VAL A 69 21.14 -21.00 3.86
CA VAL A 69 20.59 -19.75 3.33
C VAL A 69 20.66 -18.73 4.47
N PRO A 70 21.16 -17.51 4.26
CA PRO A 70 21.22 -16.53 5.33
C PRO A 70 19.80 -16.08 5.70
N VAL A 71 19.59 -15.96 7.00
CA VAL A 71 18.38 -15.44 7.65
C VAL A 71 18.32 -13.93 7.38
N CYS A 72 17.72 -13.52 6.25
CA CYS A 72 17.42 -12.10 5.98
C CYS A 72 15.95 -11.73 6.27
N ALA A 73 15.06 -12.71 6.50
CA ALA A 73 13.63 -12.46 6.72
C ALA A 73 13.36 -11.71 8.04
N ALA A 74 14.12 -11.97 9.10
CA ALA A 74 13.87 -11.41 10.43
C ALA A 74 14.22 -9.90 10.56
N ARG A 75 15.05 -9.35 9.67
CA ARG A 75 15.41 -7.92 9.69
C ARG A 75 14.33 -7.01 9.09
N SER A 76 13.48 -7.56 8.21
CA SER A 76 12.44 -6.77 7.52
C SER A 76 11.19 -6.55 8.38
N GLU A 77 10.79 -7.55 9.18
CA GLU A 77 9.60 -7.42 10.04
C GLU A 77 9.80 -6.41 11.18
N ALA A 78 10.97 -6.39 11.82
CA ALA A 78 11.28 -5.44 12.90
C ALA A 78 11.41 -3.99 12.38
N ALA A 79 12.07 -3.79 11.24
CA ALA A 79 12.21 -2.47 10.63
C ALA A 79 10.87 -1.90 10.12
N GLY A 80 9.96 -2.77 9.66
CA GLY A 80 8.61 -2.38 9.25
C GLY A 80 7.71 -1.99 10.44
N ALA A 81 7.89 -2.63 11.60
CA ALA A 81 7.14 -2.31 12.81
C ALA A 81 7.59 -0.97 13.44
N GLU A 82 8.90 -0.73 13.55
CA GLU A 82 9.43 0.53 14.09
C GLU A 82 9.03 1.75 13.24
N GLY A 83 9.01 1.61 11.91
CA GLY A 83 8.57 2.69 11.02
C GLY A 83 7.08 3.02 11.17
N PHE A 84 6.23 2.01 11.41
CA PHE A 84 4.79 2.23 11.55
C PHE A 84 4.43 3.02 12.81
N ASP A 85 5.08 2.76 13.94
CA ASP A 85 4.80 3.47 15.18
C ASP A 85 5.15 4.96 15.06
N GLU A 86 6.25 5.30 14.38
CA GLU A 86 6.60 6.69 14.06
C GLU A 86 5.58 7.34 13.13
N GLU A 87 5.12 6.64 12.09
CA GLU A 87 4.08 7.13 11.18
C GLU A 87 2.76 7.38 11.89
N LEU A 88 2.33 6.42 12.72
CA LEU A 88 1.13 6.53 13.53
C LEU A 88 1.22 7.72 14.49
N GLY A 89 2.39 7.93 15.11
CA GLY A 89 2.66 9.09 15.94
C GLY A 89 2.35 10.42 15.24
N ARG A 90 2.75 10.56 13.95
CA ARG A 90 2.44 11.77 13.16
C ARG A 90 0.95 11.97 12.93
N LEU A 91 0.17 10.90 12.77
CA LEU A 91 -1.30 11.02 12.70
C LEU A 91 -1.89 11.46 14.03
N LEU A 92 -1.42 10.88 15.14
CA LEU A 92 -1.92 11.20 16.48
C LEU A 92 -1.58 12.62 16.92
N GLU A 93 -0.46 13.16 16.44
CA GLU A 93 -0.10 14.58 16.63
C GLU A 93 -1.15 15.55 16.09
N LEU A 94 -1.93 15.15 15.07
CA LEU A 94 -3.02 15.96 14.54
C LEU A 94 -4.18 16.10 15.53
N LEU A 95 -4.38 15.12 16.40
CA LEU A 95 -5.51 15.10 17.32
C LEU A 95 -5.32 16.12 18.46
N PRO A 96 -6.42 16.71 18.97
CA PRO A 96 -6.40 17.44 20.23
C PRO A 96 -5.83 16.59 21.38
N GLY A 97 -5.14 17.22 22.32
CA GLY A 97 -4.34 16.51 23.33
C GLY A 97 -5.12 15.49 24.18
N GLU A 98 -6.39 15.77 24.50
CA GLU A 98 -7.25 14.82 25.22
C GLU A 98 -7.54 13.58 24.38
N LEU A 99 -7.93 13.77 23.11
CA LEU A 99 -8.28 12.68 22.21
C LEU A 99 -7.07 11.81 21.87
N ARG A 100 -5.92 12.46 21.65
CA ARG A 100 -4.64 11.78 21.43
C ARG A 100 -4.33 10.78 22.55
N ARG A 101 -4.35 11.25 23.81
CA ARG A 101 -4.06 10.39 24.99
C ARG A 101 -5.03 9.22 25.06
N ARG A 102 -6.32 9.46 24.83
CA ARG A 102 -7.35 8.42 24.86
C ARG A 102 -7.17 7.36 23.79
N VAL A 103 -6.65 7.73 22.62
CA VAL A 103 -6.28 6.78 21.57
C VAL A 103 -5.01 6.02 21.97
N GLU A 104 -3.98 6.71 22.46
CA GLU A 104 -2.70 6.12 22.90
C GLU A 104 -2.86 5.11 24.03
N ASP A 105 -3.80 5.33 24.95
CA ASP A 105 -4.11 4.44 26.07
C ASP A 105 -4.87 3.16 25.65
N HIS A 106 -5.36 3.08 24.40
CA HIS A 106 -6.16 1.94 23.95
C HIS A 106 -5.28 0.71 23.66
N PRO A 107 -5.61 -0.49 24.17
CA PRO A 107 -4.77 -1.69 24.01
C PRO A 107 -4.60 -2.13 22.55
N GLU A 108 -5.55 -1.78 21.68
CA GLU A 108 -5.50 -2.08 20.24
C GLU A 108 -4.96 -0.91 19.40
N LEU A 109 -4.20 0.03 19.97
CA LEU A 109 -3.60 1.15 19.25
C LEU A 109 -2.94 0.76 17.91
N PRO A 110 -2.12 -0.32 17.81
CA PRO A 110 -1.51 -0.73 16.54
C PRO A 110 -2.54 -1.11 15.46
N ALA A 111 -3.74 -1.53 15.88
CA ALA A 111 -4.84 -1.93 15.02
C ALA A 111 -5.84 -0.78 14.72
N LEU A 112 -5.59 0.45 15.16
CA LEU A 112 -6.43 1.62 14.88
C LEU A 112 -6.76 1.72 13.38
N VAL A 113 -8.03 1.86 13.04
CA VAL A 113 -8.51 1.94 11.65
C VAL A 113 -8.69 3.40 11.25
N GLU A 114 -9.47 4.15 12.01
CA GLU A 114 -9.69 5.57 11.77
C GLU A 114 -10.14 6.29 13.05
N VAL A 115 -9.95 7.62 13.07
CA VAL A 115 -10.50 8.53 14.07
C VAL A 115 -11.47 9.49 13.38
N VAL A 116 -12.68 9.61 13.93
CA VAL A 116 -13.78 10.41 13.41
C VAL A 116 -14.08 11.56 14.37
N MET A 117 -14.07 12.78 13.85
CA MET A 117 -14.34 14.01 14.60
C MET A 117 -15.34 14.85 13.83
N ASP A 118 -16.61 14.83 14.24
CA ASP A 118 -17.68 15.61 13.60
C ASP A 118 -18.19 16.68 14.57
N LEU A 119 -18.30 17.92 14.09
CA LEU A 119 -18.77 19.05 14.87
C LEU A 119 -20.09 18.73 15.57
N GLY A 120 -20.15 18.98 16.88
CA GLY A 120 -21.33 18.75 17.70
C GLY A 120 -21.59 17.27 18.01
N ARG A 121 -20.68 16.36 17.64
CA ARG A 121 -20.76 14.93 17.99
C ARG A 121 -19.59 14.50 18.86
N PRO A 122 -19.78 13.51 19.74
CA PRO A 122 -18.67 12.90 20.45
C PRO A 122 -17.69 12.21 19.49
N PRO A 123 -16.36 12.38 19.66
CA PRO A 123 -15.36 11.78 18.78
C PRO A 123 -15.18 10.28 19.01
N LEU A 124 -14.90 9.56 17.93
CA LEU A 124 -14.80 8.09 17.92
C LEU A 124 -13.46 7.65 17.31
N ALA A 125 -12.87 6.60 17.87
CA ALA A 125 -11.83 5.81 17.22
C ALA A 125 -12.42 4.46 16.82
N ARG A 126 -12.07 3.95 15.64
CA ARG A 126 -12.51 2.64 15.18
C ARG A 126 -11.38 1.63 15.26
N PHE A 127 -11.68 0.49 15.85
CA PHE A 127 -10.80 -0.67 15.93
C PHE A 127 -11.50 -1.89 15.31
N PRO A 128 -10.78 -2.98 15.00
CA PRO A 128 -11.40 -4.22 14.53
C PRO A 128 -12.44 -4.79 15.50
N SER A 129 -12.25 -4.53 16.80
CA SER A 129 -13.20 -4.90 17.87
C SER A 129 -14.45 -4.03 17.93
N GLY A 130 -14.43 -2.83 17.34
CA GLY A 130 -15.56 -1.92 17.27
C GLY A 130 -15.20 -0.44 17.44
N ASP A 131 -16.25 0.38 17.55
CA ASP A 131 -16.12 1.82 17.76
C ASP A 131 -15.88 2.12 19.26
N PHE A 132 -14.88 2.95 19.52
CA PHE A 132 -14.47 3.38 20.85
C PHE A 132 -14.69 4.88 21.01
N LEU A 133 -15.43 5.25 22.05
CA LEU A 133 -15.70 6.64 22.37
C LEU A 133 -14.51 7.31 23.06
N LEU A 134 -13.94 8.32 22.40
CA LEU A 134 -12.76 9.00 22.91
C LEU A 134 -13.11 9.97 24.03
N SER A 135 -14.19 10.73 23.86
CA SER A 135 -14.70 11.67 24.87
C SER A 135 -16.22 11.78 24.75
N HIS A 136 -16.90 12.07 25.86
CA HIS A 136 -18.33 12.43 25.83
C HIS A 136 -18.56 13.89 25.42
N ARG A 137 -17.52 14.72 25.48
CA ARG A 137 -17.58 16.11 25.03
C ARG A 137 -17.73 16.14 23.51
N PRO A 138 -18.75 16.83 22.97
CA PRO A 138 -18.87 17.02 21.53
C PRO A 138 -17.68 17.81 20.95
N ILE A 139 -17.25 17.45 19.74
CA ILE A 139 -16.23 18.17 18.99
C ILE A 139 -16.68 19.60 18.73
N SER A 140 -15.79 20.55 19.02
CA SER A 140 -15.98 21.97 18.76
C SER A 140 -15.25 22.43 17.49
N PHE A 141 -15.57 23.64 17.03
CA PHE A 141 -14.83 24.27 15.94
C PHE A 141 -13.34 24.48 16.26
N ASP A 142 -13.00 24.71 17.53
CA ASP A 142 -11.62 24.89 17.95
C ASP A 142 -10.82 23.59 17.82
N ASP A 143 -11.42 22.45 18.21
CA ASP A 143 -10.80 21.13 18.05
C ASP A 143 -10.48 20.83 16.57
N LEU A 144 -11.44 21.10 15.68
CA LEU A 144 -11.24 20.95 14.24
C LEU A 144 -10.17 21.89 13.70
N ARG A 145 -10.18 23.16 14.13
CA ARG A 145 -9.17 24.15 13.74
C ARG A 145 -7.76 23.76 14.18
N GLN A 146 -7.61 23.25 15.41
CA GLN A 146 -6.32 22.77 15.91
C GLN A 146 -5.80 21.59 15.10
N ALA A 147 -6.68 20.66 14.71
CA ALA A 147 -6.31 19.53 13.88
C ALA A 147 -5.92 19.96 12.45
N THR A 148 -6.72 20.81 11.81
CA THR A 148 -6.47 21.24 10.42
C THR A 148 -5.21 22.09 10.28
N ALA A 149 -4.88 22.90 11.29
CA ALA A 149 -3.65 23.69 11.31
C ALA A 149 -2.36 22.84 11.20
N LYS A 150 -2.42 21.57 11.60
CA LYS A 150 -1.27 20.64 11.57
C LYS A 150 -1.20 19.80 10.30
N VAL A 151 -2.33 19.59 9.61
CA VAL A 151 -2.43 18.75 8.39
C VAL A 151 -1.87 19.47 7.16
N GLY A 152 -2.06 20.79 7.07
CA GLY A 152 -1.77 21.57 5.86
C GLY A 152 -3.00 21.75 4.97
N ASP A 153 -2.78 21.99 3.68
CA ASP A 153 -3.84 22.28 2.73
C ASP A 153 -4.57 21.01 2.27
N PHE A 154 -5.90 21.08 2.22
CA PHE A 154 -6.72 20.05 1.62
C PHE A 154 -6.81 20.26 0.11
N GLY A 155 -6.63 19.20 -0.66
CA GLY A 155 -6.81 19.20 -2.11
C GLY A 155 -8.26 19.42 -2.54
N GLY A 156 -8.48 19.50 -3.85
CA GLY A 156 -9.80 19.74 -4.45
C GLY A 156 -10.85 18.64 -4.15
N ASP A 157 -10.43 17.47 -3.69
CA ASP A 157 -11.28 16.36 -3.28
C ASP A 157 -11.54 16.31 -1.75
N ASN A 158 -11.18 17.39 -1.03
CA ASN A 158 -11.23 17.48 0.43
C ASN A 158 -10.38 16.44 1.16
N ARG A 159 -9.32 15.93 0.53
CA ARG A 159 -8.36 15.04 1.16
C ARG A 159 -7.02 15.73 1.38
N ALA A 160 -6.34 15.29 2.42
CA ALA A 160 -4.96 15.63 2.70
C ALA A 160 -4.22 14.38 3.17
N GLY A 161 -2.93 14.32 2.87
CA GLY A 161 -2.02 13.29 3.35
C GLY A 161 -0.99 13.87 4.30
N ILE A 162 -0.39 13.01 5.11
CA ILE A 162 0.82 13.37 5.85
C ILE A 162 2.01 12.85 5.05
N SER A 163 2.93 13.75 4.69
CA SER A 163 4.16 13.41 3.97
C SER A 163 4.90 12.23 4.62
N ARG A 164 5.45 11.35 3.78
CA ARG A 164 6.11 10.09 4.16
C ARG A 164 5.23 9.03 4.84
N THR A 165 3.92 9.26 4.98
CA THR A 165 2.99 8.26 5.55
C THR A 165 1.96 7.83 4.50
N LEU A 166 1.18 6.81 4.84
CA LEU A 166 -0.01 6.41 4.06
C LEU A 166 -1.32 6.87 4.69
N HIS A 167 -1.25 7.65 5.77
CA HIS A 167 -2.42 8.14 6.47
C HIS A 167 -3.15 9.17 5.64
N ARG A 168 -4.48 9.18 5.80
CA ARG A 168 -5.37 10.01 5.01
C ARG A 168 -6.32 10.78 5.89
N ILE A 169 -6.41 12.08 5.67
CA ILE A 169 -7.31 12.96 6.37
C ILE A 169 -8.35 13.45 5.37
N SER A 170 -9.61 13.13 5.60
CA SER A 170 -10.73 13.58 4.78
C SER A 170 -11.53 14.64 5.56
N ALA A 171 -11.72 15.80 4.96
CA ALA A 171 -12.54 16.87 5.54
C ALA A 171 -13.97 16.82 5.01
N ILE A 172 -14.92 17.04 5.90
CA ILE A 172 -16.32 17.31 5.57
C ILE A 172 -16.51 18.82 5.69
N ARG A 173 -17.04 19.45 4.64
CA ARG A 173 -17.28 20.90 4.60
C ARG A 173 -18.77 21.24 4.55
N ASN A 174 -19.14 22.35 5.18
CA ASN A 174 -20.47 22.93 5.04
C ASN A 174 -20.61 23.67 3.69
N ARG A 175 -21.78 24.24 3.42
CA ARG A 175 -22.06 25.00 2.18
C ARG A 175 -21.24 26.28 2.06
N GLN A 176 -20.73 26.80 3.16
CA GLN A 176 -19.87 27.98 3.25
C GLN A 176 -18.38 27.63 3.04
N GLY A 177 -18.05 26.34 2.96
CA GLY A 177 -16.68 25.84 2.79
C GLY A 177 -15.93 25.59 4.10
N ASP A 178 -16.53 25.83 5.25
CA ASP A 178 -15.89 25.57 6.55
C ASP A 178 -15.82 24.08 6.83
N ILE A 179 -14.71 23.64 7.42
CA ILE A 179 -14.52 22.24 7.86
C ILE A 179 -15.39 22.01 9.10
N VAL A 180 -16.34 21.08 8.97
CA VAL A 180 -17.27 20.67 10.03
C VAL A 180 -17.07 19.22 10.47
N GLY A 181 -16.15 18.49 9.83
CA GLY A 181 -15.78 17.14 10.27
C GLY A 181 -14.45 16.69 9.66
N LEU A 182 -13.80 15.75 10.33
CA LEU A 182 -12.55 15.12 9.92
C LEU A 182 -12.64 13.61 10.11
N THR A 183 -12.16 12.87 9.11
CA THR A 183 -11.90 11.43 9.22
C THR A 183 -10.44 11.16 8.95
N CYS A 184 -9.71 10.75 9.98
CA CYS A 184 -8.29 10.42 9.94
C CYS A 184 -8.13 8.90 9.83
N ARG A 185 -7.83 8.38 8.64
CA ARG A 185 -7.64 6.95 8.38
C ARG A 185 -6.17 6.55 8.47
N VAL A 186 -5.93 5.44 9.15
CA VAL A 186 -4.60 4.85 9.30
C VAL A 186 -4.29 4.01 8.06
N GLY A 187 -3.49 4.55 7.14
CA GLY A 187 -2.84 3.75 6.10
C GLY A 187 -1.69 2.90 6.66
N ARG A 188 -1.49 1.71 6.08
CA ARG A 188 -0.43 0.77 6.45
C ARG A 188 0.33 0.28 5.23
N ALA A 189 1.62 0.04 5.39
CA ALA A 189 2.39 -0.78 4.46
C ALA A 189 2.57 -2.19 5.06
N VAL A 190 2.39 -3.20 4.21
CA VAL A 190 2.53 -4.60 4.61
C VAL A 190 3.73 -5.19 3.85
N PRO A 191 4.93 -5.21 4.47
CA PRO A 191 6.10 -5.76 3.82
C PRO A 191 5.92 -7.26 3.54
N GLY A 192 6.63 -7.77 2.53
CA GLY A 192 6.57 -9.19 2.18
C GLY A 192 5.27 -9.66 1.50
N SER A 193 4.31 -8.77 1.24
CA SER A 193 3.05 -9.12 0.56
C SER A 193 3.23 -9.68 -0.85
N ALA A 194 4.40 -9.45 -1.47
CA ALA A 194 4.73 -9.91 -2.81
C ALA A 194 5.82 -11.01 -2.83
N ASN A 195 6.13 -11.62 -1.68
CA ASN A 195 7.15 -12.68 -1.58
C ASN A 195 6.88 -13.88 -2.50
N LEU A 196 5.62 -14.27 -2.66
CA LEU A 196 5.22 -15.36 -3.55
C LEU A 196 5.39 -15.06 -5.04
N LEU A 197 5.63 -13.79 -5.40
CA LEU A 197 5.80 -13.32 -6.77
C LEU A 197 7.26 -12.96 -7.06
N GLN A 198 8.20 -13.25 -6.15
CA GLN A 198 9.60 -12.81 -6.28
C GLN A 198 10.28 -13.31 -7.55
N ASP A 199 10.01 -14.54 -7.95
CA ASP A 199 10.49 -15.14 -9.19
C ASP A 199 9.96 -14.38 -10.42
N LEU A 200 8.65 -14.13 -10.48
CA LEU A 200 8.01 -13.38 -11.56
C LEU A 200 8.52 -11.93 -11.65
N VAL A 201 8.71 -11.28 -10.50
CA VAL A 201 9.26 -9.92 -10.41
C VAL A 201 10.71 -9.88 -10.88
N LYS A 202 11.49 -10.90 -10.53
CA LYS A 202 12.90 -11.03 -10.94
C LYS A 202 13.03 -11.25 -12.44
N ASP A 203 12.16 -12.09 -13.01
CA ASP A 203 12.12 -12.39 -14.45
C ASP A 203 11.87 -11.13 -15.30
N GLY A 204 11.26 -10.09 -14.73
CA GLY A 204 11.16 -8.75 -15.34
C GLY A 204 10.12 -8.64 -16.45
N GLY A 205 9.24 -9.64 -16.60
CA GLY A 205 8.09 -9.58 -17.50
C GLY A 205 7.01 -8.61 -17.01
N SER A 206 6.02 -8.37 -17.87
CA SER A 206 4.84 -7.57 -17.52
C SER A 206 3.90 -8.33 -16.60
N LEU A 207 3.58 -7.74 -15.44
CA LEU A 207 2.63 -8.30 -14.49
C LEU A 207 1.36 -7.45 -14.43
N LEU A 208 0.20 -8.10 -14.46
CA LEU A 208 -1.11 -7.47 -14.30
C LEU A 208 -1.83 -8.07 -13.10
N LEU A 209 -2.17 -7.24 -12.12
CA LEU A 209 -2.92 -7.65 -10.93
C LEU A 209 -4.40 -7.30 -11.10
N ILE A 210 -5.27 -8.31 -11.13
CA ILE A 210 -6.72 -8.15 -11.28
C ILE A 210 -7.42 -8.76 -10.06
N GLY A 211 -8.46 -8.09 -9.60
CA GLY A 211 -9.33 -8.61 -8.54
C GLY A 211 -10.29 -7.54 -8.02
N PRO A 212 -11.28 -7.93 -7.21
CA PRO A 212 -12.22 -7.00 -6.59
C PRO A 212 -11.54 -5.85 -5.83
N PRO A 213 -12.21 -4.72 -5.59
CA PRO A 213 -11.73 -3.69 -4.68
C PRO A 213 -11.39 -4.27 -3.29
N GLY A 214 -10.35 -3.75 -2.64
CA GLY A 214 -9.97 -4.16 -1.28
C GLY A 214 -9.15 -5.45 -1.13
N VAL A 215 -8.90 -6.22 -2.20
CA VAL A 215 -8.14 -7.49 -2.10
C VAL A 215 -6.62 -7.34 -1.96
N GLY A 216 -6.11 -6.12 -1.74
CA GLY A 216 -4.67 -5.89 -1.50
C GLY A 216 -3.80 -5.68 -2.75
N LYS A 217 -4.39 -5.44 -3.93
CA LYS A 217 -3.63 -5.19 -5.18
C LYS A 217 -2.57 -4.09 -5.01
N THR A 218 -2.97 -2.95 -4.45
CA THR A 218 -2.09 -1.79 -4.23
C THR A 218 -0.96 -2.13 -3.25
N THR A 219 -1.25 -2.92 -2.22
CA THR A 219 -0.26 -3.41 -1.25
C THR A 219 0.83 -4.24 -1.95
N VAL A 220 0.42 -5.17 -2.82
CA VAL A 220 1.36 -5.99 -3.60
C VAL A 220 2.17 -5.12 -4.57
N ILE A 221 1.55 -4.18 -5.29
CA ILE A 221 2.25 -3.26 -6.20
C ILE A 221 3.32 -2.44 -5.46
N ARG A 222 2.99 -1.91 -4.29
CA ARG A 222 3.92 -1.14 -3.45
C ARG A 222 5.16 -1.98 -3.10
N GLU A 223 4.95 -3.22 -2.64
CA GLU A 223 6.04 -4.11 -2.27
C GLU A 223 6.87 -4.55 -3.49
N ILE A 224 6.25 -4.76 -4.65
CA ILE A 224 6.98 -5.03 -5.91
C ILE A 224 7.87 -3.84 -6.28
N ALA A 225 7.37 -2.61 -6.18
CA ALA A 225 8.17 -1.43 -6.48
C ALA A 225 9.39 -1.30 -5.54
N ARG A 226 9.19 -1.53 -4.23
CA ARG A 226 10.27 -1.59 -3.24
C ARG A 226 11.30 -2.66 -3.58
N MET A 227 10.86 -3.89 -3.86
CA MET A 227 11.76 -4.99 -4.25
C MET A 227 12.57 -4.64 -5.50
N LEU A 228 11.91 -4.10 -6.54
CA LEU A 228 12.60 -3.69 -7.76
C LEU A 228 13.62 -2.59 -7.52
N ALA A 229 13.29 -1.60 -6.70
CA ALA A 229 14.16 -0.46 -6.44
C ALA A 229 15.32 -0.80 -5.48
N ASP A 230 15.06 -1.49 -4.38
CA ASP A 230 16.03 -1.69 -3.29
C ASP A 230 16.74 -3.03 -3.38
N ASP A 231 15.99 -4.11 -3.61
CA ASP A 231 16.55 -5.47 -3.57
C ASP A 231 17.21 -5.83 -4.92
N TYR A 232 16.70 -5.28 -6.02
CA TYR A 232 17.20 -5.51 -7.38
C TYR A 232 17.91 -4.29 -8.00
N ASP A 233 18.05 -3.18 -7.26
CA ASP A 233 18.74 -1.95 -7.68
C ASP A 233 18.32 -1.44 -9.08
N LYS A 234 17.02 -1.56 -9.40
CA LYS A 234 16.46 -1.09 -10.67
C LYS A 234 15.97 0.34 -10.54
N ARG A 235 16.07 1.09 -11.63
CA ARG A 235 15.45 2.42 -11.75
C ARG A 235 13.95 2.25 -11.96
N VAL A 236 13.18 2.48 -10.90
CA VAL A 236 11.71 2.33 -10.90
C VAL A 236 11.05 3.71 -10.90
N MET A 237 10.05 3.90 -11.74
CA MET A 237 9.13 5.04 -11.72
C MET A 237 7.71 4.52 -11.51
N ILE A 238 7.02 5.03 -10.50
CA ILE A 238 5.62 4.78 -10.21
C ILE A 238 4.82 5.96 -10.74
N VAL A 239 3.86 5.69 -11.63
CA VAL A 239 2.86 6.66 -12.05
C VAL A 239 1.63 6.46 -11.18
N ASP A 240 1.41 7.36 -10.23
CA ASP A 240 0.37 7.25 -9.20
C ASP A 240 -0.75 8.26 -9.48
N THR A 241 -1.90 7.76 -9.95
CA THR A 241 -3.05 8.60 -10.30
C THR A 241 -3.96 8.91 -9.13
N SER A 242 -3.96 8.06 -8.10
CA SER A 242 -4.89 8.13 -6.98
C SER A 242 -4.19 8.36 -5.64
N ASN A 243 -2.85 8.51 -5.69
CA ASN A 243 -1.96 8.65 -4.54
C ASN A 243 -2.06 7.49 -3.54
N GLU A 244 -2.54 6.32 -3.99
CA GLU A 244 -2.70 5.15 -3.14
C GLU A 244 -1.37 4.38 -2.96
N ILE A 245 -0.45 4.47 -3.92
CA ILE A 245 0.78 3.67 -3.90
C ILE A 245 1.83 4.36 -3.04
N GLY A 246 2.13 5.63 -3.33
CA GLY A 246 3.15 6.39 -2.61
C GLY A 246 2.64 7.27 -1.47
N GLY A 247 1.32 7.37 -1.27
CA GLY A 247 0.69 8.23 -0.25
C GLY A 247 0.27 9.60 -0.78
N ASP A 248 -0.53 10.35 0.00
CA ASP A 248 -1.15 11.61 -0.43
C ASP A 248 -0.20 12.84 -0.34
N GLY A 249 0.87 12.80 0.47
CA GLY A 249 1.80 13.94 0.64
C GLY A 249 2.90 14.03 -0.43
N ASP A 250 3.63 15.16 -0.51
CA ASP A 250 4.66 15.44 -1.53
C ASP A 250 5.85 14.46 -1.48
N ILE A 251 6.26 14.10 -0.26
CA ILE A 251 7.32 13.13 -0.03
C ILE A 251 6.69 11.73 0.02
N PRO A 252 7.08 10.79 -0.86
CA PRO A 252 6.49 9.46 -0.89
C PRO A 252 6.81 8.66 0.37
N HIS A 253 5.91 7.74 0.71
CA HIS A 253 6.08 6.79 1.80
C HIS A 253 7.26 5.82 1.52
N PRO A 254 8.12 5.52 2.52
CA PRO A 254 9.33 4.69 2.35
C PRO A 254 9.06 3.26 1.86
N GLY A 255 7.85 2.76 2.02
CA GLY A 255 7.43 1.45 1.53
C GLY A 255 7.46 1.25 0.02
N ILE A 256 7.75 2.26 -0.81
CA ILE A 256 8.09 2.06 -2.24
C ILE A 256 9.61 1.94 -2.48
N GLY A 257 10.43 1.97 -1.43
CA GLY A 257 11.88 1.98 -1.51
C GLY A 257 12.43 3.24 -2.19
N ASN A 258 13.52 3.07 -2.94
CA ASN A 258 14.12 4.13 -3.76
C ASN A 258 13.36 4.41 -5.07
N ALA A 259 12.18 3.82 -5.27
CA ALA A 259 11.37 4.09 -6.45
C ALA A 259 10.97 5.57 -6.52
N ARG A 260 11.06 6.16 -7.71
CA ARG A 260 10.57 7.51 -7.96
C ARG A 260 9.06 7.48 -8.16
N ARG A 261 8.39 8.56 -7.80
CA ARG A 261 6.95 8.72 -7.98
C ARG A 261 6.63 9.94 -8.83
N LEU A 262 5.70 9.75 -9.75
CA LEU A 262 5.04 10.79 -10.52
C LEU A 262 3.56 10.84 -10.12
N GLN A 263 3.12 11.96 -9.57
CA GLN A 263 1.70 12.18 -9.25
C GLN A 263 0.99 12.74 -10.47
N VAL A 264 -0.11 12.11 -10.86
CA VAL A 264 -0.90 12.55 -12.02
C VAL A 264 -2.08 13.40 -11.54
N PRO A 265 -2.25 14.65 -12.01
CA PRO A 265 -3.32 15.54 -11.54
C PRO A 265 -4.74 15.05 -11.81
N ASN A 266 -4.94 14.32 -12.91
CA ASN A 266 -6.22 13.71 -13.26
C ASN A 266 -5.95 12.43 -14.08
N GLN A 267 -6.71 11.38 -13.83
CA GLN A 267 -6.65 10.10 -14.53
C GLN A 267 -6.74 10.25 -16.05
N GLU A 268 -7.54 11.18 -16.56
CA GLU A 268 -7.66 11.47 -18.00
C GLU A 268 -6.35 12.00 -18.62
N MET A 269 -5.48 12.60 -17.80
CA MET A 269 -4.22 13.20 -18.23
C MET A 269 -3.05 12.21 -18.18
N GLN A 270 -3.29 10.95 -17.81
CA GLN A 270 -2.22 9.94 -17.68
C GLN A 270 -1.40 9.75 -18.96
N HIS A 271 -2.04 9.87 -20.14
CA HIS A 271 -1.36 9.75 -21.42
C HIS A 271 -0.36 10.89 -21.72
N LYS A 272 -0.37 11.99 -20.95
CA LYS A 272 0.52 13.15 -21.17
C LYS A 272 1.81 13.09 -20.36
N VAL A 273 1.88 12.17 -19.41
CA VAL A 273 3.01 12.02 -18.46
C VAL A 273 3.80 10.72 -18.68
N CYS A 274 3.31 9.83 -19.54
CA CYS A 274 3.97 8.59 -19.95
C CYS A 274 4.62 8.72 -21.33
#